data_AF-A0A8J4Y2W1-F1
#
_entry.id   AF-A0A8J4Y2W1-F1
#
_cell.length_a   1.000
_cell.length_b   1.000
_cell.length_c   1.000
_cell.angle_alpha   90.00
_cell.angle_beta   90.00
_cell.angle_gamma   90.00
#
_symmetry.space_group_name_H-M   'P 1'
#
loop_
_entity.id
_entity.type
_entity.pdbx_description
1 polymer ?
#
loop_
_entity_poly.entity_id
_entity_poly.type
_entity_poly.pdbx_seq_one_letter_code
_entity_poly.pdbx_strand_id
1 'polypeptide(L)'
;MQVCENPKVYLLDTPGVLAPNIRNIEMGLKLALVATIKDHLVGEDVIADYLLYRLNLEGNHQYVSFLGLDFPTDNIQDLLVSAAVRNNWLKRVRDHRGMNICPDILRTSDKFIRAFRQGKFGKLTLDDVTWEKESTRVRAR
;
A
#
# COMPACT_ATOMS: atom_id res chain seq x y z
N MET A 1 -6.72 28.43 -20.09
CA MET A 1 -8.19 28.65 -20.13
C MET A 1 -8.59 29.44 -18.90
N GLN A 2 -9.42 30.48 -19.01
CA GLN A 2 -9.95 31.16 -17.82
C GLN A 2 -11.00 30.25 -17.16
N VAL A 3 -10.88 30.03 -15.85
CA VAL A 3 -11.76 29.11 -15.08
C VAL A 3 -12.56 29.83 -14.00
N CYS A 4 -12.21 31.07 -13.65
CA CYS A 4 -13.00 31.93 -12.78
C CYS A 4 -12.91 33.38 -13.24
N GLU A 5 -14.02 34.11 -13.10
CA GLU A 5 -14.11 35.53 -13.46
C GLU A 5 -13.73 36.45 -12.30
N ASN A 6 -14.20 36.16 -11.08
CA ASN A 6 -13.88 36.92 -9.88
C ASN A 6 -13.68 36.00 -8.65
N PRO A 7 -12.44 35.83 -8.15
CA PRO A 7 -11.21 36.41 -8.67
C PRO A 7 -10.86 35.86 -10.06
N LYS A 8 -10.11 36.63 -10.85
CA LYS A 8 -9.71 36.22 -12.19
C LYS A 8 -8.70 35.06 -12.10
N VAL A 9 -9.09 33.86 -12.49
CA VAL A 9 -8.24 32.65 -12.42
C VAL A 9 -8.10 32.01 -13.80
N TYR A 10 -6.86 31.67 -14.16
CA TYR A 10 -6.50 30.97 -15.38
C TYR A 10 -5.87 29.63 -15.05
N LEU A 11 -6.30 28.57 -15.74
CA LEU A 11 -5.76 27.22 -15.64
C LEU A 11 -4.93 26.87 -16.88
N LEU A 12 -3.74 26.32 -16.66
CA LEU A 12 -2.91 25.68 -17.66
C LEU A 12 -2.99 24.15 -17.45
N ASP A 13 -3.46 23.43 -18.47
CA ASP A 13 -3.79 21.99 -18.38
C ASP A 13 -2.61 21.05 -18.70
N THR A 14 -1.40 21.60 -18.84
CA THR A 14 -0.16 20.81 -18.88
C THR A 14 0.54 20.93 -17.53
N PRO A 15 0.16 20.10 -16.53
CA PRO A 15 0.80 20.15 -15.23
C PRO A 15 2.31 19.85 -15.39
N GLY A 16 3.14 20.54 -14.61
CA GLY A 16 4.56 20.22 -14.55
C GLY A 16 4.77 18.85 -13.91
N VAL A 17 5.55 17.99 -14.56
CA VAL A 17 5.93 16.67 -14.03
C VAL A 17 7.31 16.76 -13.40
N LEU A 18 7.40 16.46 -12.11
CA LEU A 18 8.66 16.40 -11.37
C LEU A 18 8.91 14.97 -10.89
N ALA A 19 10.14 14.50 -11.02
CA ALA A 19 10.54 13.21 -10.45
C ALA A 19 10.59 13.30 -8.91
N PRO A 20 10.09 12.30 -8.18
CA PRO A 20 10.18 12.28 -6.72
C PRO A 20 11.63 12.11 -6.27
N ASN A 21 12.03 12.85 -5.23
CA ASN A 21 13.34 12.68 -4.59
C ASN A 21 13.25 11.67 -3.44
N ILE A 22 13.61 10.40 -3.70
CA ILE A 22 13.51 9.30 -2.74
C ILE A 22 14.75 9.30 -1.83
N ARG A 23 14.55 9.63 -0.55
CA ARG A 23 15.65 9.79 0.43
C ARG A 23 15.97 8.52 1.21
N ASN A 24 14.98 7.64 1.37
CA ASN A 24 15.12 6.41 2.14
C ASN A 24 14.14 5.34 1.61
N ILE A 25 14.32 4.10 2.09
CA ILE A 25 13.55 2.94 1.66
C ILE A 25 12.07 3.11 2.02
N GLU A 26 11.76 3.61 3.21
CA GLU A 26 10.38 3.79 3.66
C GLU A 26 9.60 4.74 2.73
N MET A 27 10.22 5.85 2.33
CA MET A 27 9.62 6.78 1.36
C MET A 27 9.33 6.07 0.02
N GLY A 28 10.24 5.22 -0.45
CA GLY A 28 10.02 4.38 -1.63
C GLY A 28 8.82 3.45 -1.47
N LEU A 29 8.71 2.77 -0.32
CA LEU A 29 7.61 1.86 0.00
C LEU A 29 6.26 2.60 0.08
N LYS A 30 6.22 3.79 0.68
CA LYS A 30 5.02 4.63 0.71
C LYS A 30 4.57 5.02 -0.70
N LEU A 31 5.51 5.48 -1.54
CA LEU A 31 5.24 5.84 -2.93
C LEU A 31 4.76 4.64 -3.75
N ALA A 32 5.33 3.46 -3.52
CA ALA A 32 4.87 2.22 -4.15
C ALA A 32 3.46 1.84 -3.67
N LEU A 33 3.19 1.92 -2.37
CA LEU A 33 1.89 1.58 -1.79
C LEU A 33 0.75 2.45 -2.37
N VAL A 34 1.00 3.74 -2.61
CA VAL A 34 0.04 4.67 -3.24
C VAL A 34 0.09 4.70 -4.77
N ALA A 35 0.78 3.77 -5.41
CA ALA A 35 0.89 3.61 -6.86
C ALA A 35 1.63 4.74 -7.61
N THR A 36 2.46 5.52 -6.93
CA THR A 36 3.34 6.51 -7.58
C THR A 36 4.53 5.83 -8.27
N ILE A 37 5.00 4.69 -7.75
CA ILE A 37 6.02 3.82 -8.36
C ILE A 37 5.34 2.52 -8.77
N LYS A 38 5.77 1.94 -9.91
CA LYS A 38 5.21 0.67 -10.41
C LYS A 38 5.52 -0.48 -9.45
N ASP A 39 4.50 -1.26 -9.10
CA ASP A 39 4.57 -2.29 -8.06
C ASP A 39 5.68 -3.32 -8.29
N HIS A 40 5.79 -3.88 -9.50
CA HIS A 40 6.82 -4.87 -9.86
C HIS A 40 8.26 -4.35 -9.77
N LEU A 41 8.50 -3.03 -9.72
CA LEU A 41 9.84 -2.49 -9.53
C LEU A 41 10.31 -2.61 -8.07
N VAL A 42 9.37 -2.75 -7.14
CA VAL A 42 9.63 -2.89 -5.70
C VAL A 42 9.40 -4.32 -5.23
N GLY A 43 8.40 -5.00 -5.80
CA GLY A 43 7.93 -6.32 -5.39
C GLY A 43 6.59 -6.20 -4.67
N GLU A 44 5.56 -6.85 -5.21
CA GLU A 44 4.21 -6.81 -4.65
C GLU A 44 4.15 -7.42 -3.25
N ASP A 45 4.92 -8.48 -2.99
CA ASP A 45 5.07 -9.08 -1.67
C ASP A 45 5.73 -8.12 -0.67
N VAL A 46 6.76 -7.38 -1.08
CA VAL A 46 7.42 -6.37 -0.24
C VAL A 46 6.48 -5.21 0.09
N ILE A 47 5.71 -4.73 -0.90
CA ILE A 47 4.71 -3.67 -0.68
C ILE A 47 3.59 -4.18 0.25
N ALA A 48 3.15 -5.43 0.06
CA ALA A 48 2.13 -6.06 0.90
C ALA A 48 2.60 -6.24 2.35
N ASP A 49 3.87 -6.59 2.57
CA ASP A 49 4.50 -6.66 3.90
C ASP A 49 4.50 -5.29 4.58
N TYR A 50 4.93 -4.25 3.87
CA TYR A 50 4.90 -2.88 4.40
C TYR A 50 3.47 -2.43 4.75
N LEU A 51 2.48 -2.79 3.93
CA LEU A 51 1.07 -2.52 4.22
C LEU A 51 0.62 -3.24 5.50
N LEU A 52 0.97 -4.52 5.67
CA LEU A 52 0.64 -5.29 6.87
C LEU A 52 1.24 -4.63 8.12
N TYR A 53 2.53 -4.30 8.06
CA TYR A 53 3.23 -3.57 9.12
C TYR A 53 2.50 -2.27 9.48
N ARG A 54 2.15 -1.43 8.50
CA ARG A 54 1.45 -0.16 8.74
C ARG A 54 0.05 -0.35 9.33
N LEU A 55 -0.69 -1.36 8.89
CA LEU A 55 -2.02 -1.67 9.44
C LEU A 55 -1.92 -2.14 10.89
N ASN A 56 -0.98 -3.03 11.20
CA ASN A 56 -0.73 -3.51 12.57
C ASN A 56 -0.26 -2.37 13.49
N LEU A 57 0.61 -1.48 12.99
CA LEU A 57 1.10 -0.32 13.75
C LEU A 57 -0.02 0.62 14.20
N GLU A 58 -1.04 0.81 13.34
CA GLU A 58 -2.23 1.63 13.65
C GLU A 58 -3.32 0.84 14.42
N GLY A 59 -3.07 -0.42 14.77
CA GLY A 59 -4.06 -1.31 15.40
C GLY A 59 -5.25 -1.66 14.49
N ASN A 60 -5.08 -1.50 13.17
CA ASN A 60 -6.12 -1.73 12.18
C ASN A 60 -6.09 -3.16 11.65
N HIS A 61 -6.88 -4.04 12.26
CA HIS A 61 -6.96 -5.45 11.87
C HIS A 61 -8.11 -5.74 10.88
N GLN A 62 -8.64 -4.74 10.16
CA GLN A 62 -9.72 -4.96 9.18
C GLN A 62 -9.32 -5.90 8.04
N TYR A 63 -8.02 -6.05 7.78
CA TYR A 63 -7.52 -7.01 6.80
C TYR A 63 -7.83 -8.47 7.19
N VAL A 64 -7.97 -8.78 8.49
CA VAL A 64 -8.26 -10.13 8.99
C VAL A 64 -9.61 -10.60 8.46
N SER A 65 -10.65 -9.78 8.60
CA SER A 65 -11.99 -10.10 8.08
C SER A 65 -12.02 -10.08 6.55
N PHE A 66 -11.29 -9.16 5.91
CA PHE A 66 -11.23 -9.08 4.46
C PHE A 66 -10.56 -10.29 3.79
N LEU A 67 -9.45 -10.77 4.35
CA LEU A 67 -8.72 -11.94 3.85
C LEU A 67 -9.32 -13.26 4.38
N GLY A 68 -10.24 -13.16 5.35
CA GLY A 68 -10.88 -14.28 6.00
C GLY A 68 -9.95 -15.06 6.90
N LEU A 69 -9.06 -14.40 7.65
CA LEU A 69 -8.15 -14.99 8.64
C LEU A 69 -8.83 -15.10 10.02
N ASP A 70 -8.29 -15.95 10.90
CA ASP A 70 -8.86 -16.13 12.26
C ASP A 70 -8.31 -15.10 13.25
N PHE A 71 -7.05 -14.69 13.09
CA PHE A 71 -6.36 -13.77 13.98
C PHE A 71 -5.40 -12.84 13.20
N PRO A 72 -5.05 -11.66 13.74
CA PRO A 72 -4.01 -10.78 13.19
C PRO A 72 -2.66 -11.48 13.16
N THR A 73 -1.85 -11.21 12.14
CA THR A 73 -0.51 -11.80 11.99
C THR A 73 0.50 -10.73 11.60
N ASP A 74 1.77 -10.97 11.93
CA ASP A 74 2.90 -10.12 11.56
C ASP A 74 3.78 -10.77 10.47
N ASN A 75 3.51 -12.03 10.12
CA ASN A 75 4.22 -12.73 9.06
C ASN A 75 3.45 -12.62 7.74
N ILE A 76 4.02 -11.88 6.79
CA ILE A 76 3.45 -11.70 5.46
C ILE A 76 3.29 -13.00 4.68
N GLN A 77 4.22 -13.96 4.81
CA GLN A 77 4.14 -15.22 4.08
C GLN A 77 2.95 -16.05 4.55
N ASP A 78 2.77 -16.14 5.88
CA ASP A 78 1.64 -16.85 6.47
C ASP A 78 0.30 -16.20 6.10
N LEU A 79 0.26 -14.87 6.10
CA LEU A 79 -0.90 -14.09 5.66
C LEU A 79 -1.27 -14.38 4.21
N LEU A 80 -0.32 -14.26 3.29
CA LEU A 80 -0.55 -14.43 1.85
C LEU A 80 -0.91 -15.88 1.52
N VAL A 81 -0.23 -16.87 2.12
CA VAL A 81 -0.54 -18.30 1.91
C VAL A 81 -1.93 -18.62 2.45
N SER A 82 -2.25 -18.21 3.67
CA SER A 82 -3.55 -18.48 4.29
C SER A 82 -4.68 -17.82 3.52
N ALA A 83 -4.52 -16.56 3.12
CA ALA A 83 -5.49 -15.84 2.31
C ALA A 83 -5.68 -16.51 0.93
N ALA A 84 -4.59 -16.91 0.28
CA ALA A 84 -4.64 -17.56 -1.03
C ALA A 84 -5.38 -18.90 -0.97
N VAL A 85 -5.11 -19.72 0.04
CA VAL A 85 -5.78 -21.02 0.23
C VAL A 85 -7.25 -20.83 0.54
N ARG A 86 -7.61 -19.94 1.48
CA ARG A 86 -9.01 -19.71 1.88
C ARG A 86 -9.87 -19.14 0.74
N ASN A 87 -9.30 -18.26 -0.08
CA ASN A 87 -10.01 -17.63 -1.20
C ASN A 87 -9.85 -18.38 -2.54
N ASN A 88 -9.21 -19.57 -2.53
CA ASN A 88 -8.92 -20.37 -3.72
C ASN A 88 -8.15 -19.58 -4.81
N TRP A 89 -7.23 -18.69 -4.41
CA TRP A 89 -6.32 -17.97 -5.30
C TRP A 89 -5.07 -18.80 -5.54
N LEU A 90 -5.24 -19.84 -6.35
CA LEU A 90 -4.19 -20.81 -6.66
C LEU A 90 -3.70 -20.62 -8.10
N LYS A 91 -2.42 -20.93 -8.34
CA LYS A 91 -1.80 -20.98 -9.66
C LYS A 91 -1.34 -22.39 -9.97
N ARG A 92 -1.40 -22.74 -11.25
CA ARG A 92 -0.84 -23.99 -11.77
C ARG A 92 0.61 -23.76 -12.16
N VAL A 93 1.52 -24.54 -11.59
CA VAL A 93 2.95 -24.47 -11.89
C VAL A 93 3.39 -25.84 -12.38
N ARG A 94 4.11 -25.85 -13.50
CA ARG A 94 4.77 -27.05 -14.00
C ARG A 94 6.12 -27.20 -13.33
N ASP A 95 6.32 -28.31 -12.66
CA ASP A 95 7.59 -28.71 -12.08
C ASP A 95 8.06 -30.02 -12.75
N HIS A 96 9.26 -30.48 -12.40
CA HIS A 96 9.86 -31.74 -12.86
C HIS A 96 8.99 -32.97 -12.54
N ARG A 97 8.08 -32.85 -11.56
CA ARG A 97 7.13 -33.89 -11.14
C ARG A 97 5.77 -33.83 -11.85
N GLY A 98 5.55 -32.84 -12.72
CA GLY A 98 4.29 -32.63 -13.42
C GLY A 98 3.62 -31.29 -13.08
N MET A 99 2.31 -31.22 -13.28
CA MET A 99 1.52 -30.01 -13.01
C MET A 99 1.06 -30.00 -11.56
N ASN A 100 1.57 -29.07 -10.77
CA ASN A 100 1.21 -28.85 -9.38
C ASN A 100 0.35 -27.59 -9.23
N ILE A 101 -0.50 -27.58 -8.21
CA ILE A 101 -1.29 -26.41 -7.82
C ILE A 101 -0.66 -25.84 -6.56
N CYS A 102 -0.29 -24.56 -6.58
CA CYS A 102 0.26 -23.87 -5.43
C CYS A 102 -0.41 -22.51 -5.20
N PRO A 103 -0.36 -21.96 -3.97
CA PRO A 103 -0.86 -20.62 -3.68
C PRO A 103 -0.24 -19.55 -4.59
N ASP A 104 -1.06 -18.66 -5.13
CA ASP A 104 -0.60 -17.55 -5.95
C ASP A 104 -0.29 -16.31 -5.11
N ILE A 105 0.94 -16.26 -4.61
CA ILE A 105 1.42 -15.19 -3.72
C ILE A 105 1.34 -13.81 -4.39
N LEU A 106 1.84 -13.68 -5.63
CA LEU A 106 1.85 -12.39 -6.35
C LEU A 106 0.44 -11.85 -6.56
N ARG A 107 -0.49 -12.71 -7.00
CA ARG A 107 -1.90 -12.32 -7.18
C ARG A 107 -2.57 -11.95 -5.85
N THR A 108 -2.19 -12.63 -4.78
CA THR A 108 -2.72 -12.35 -3.43
C THR A 108 -2.20 -11.00 -2.92
N SER A 109 -0.91 -10.71 -3.10
CA SER A 109 -0.32 -9.41 -2.79
C SER A 109 -0.99 -8.27 -3.57
N ASP A 110 -1.14 -8.40 -4.89
CA ASP A 110 -1.82 -7.40 -5.73
C ASP A 110 -3.26 -7.14 -5.24
N LYS A 111 -4.01 -8.18 -4.89
CA LYS A 111 -5.36 -8.03 -4.34
C LYS A 111 -5.37 -7.30 -3.00
N PHE A 112 -4.42 -7.59 -2.12
CA PHE A 112 -4.31 -6.96 -0.82
C PHE A 112 -3.97 -5.46 -0.94
N ILE A 113 -2.99 -5.13 -1.80
CA ILE A 113 -2.61 -3.75 -2.11
C ILE A 113 -3.77 -2.99 -2.76
N ARG A 114 -4.48 -3.60 -3.71
CA ARG A 114 -5.66 -2.98 -4.34
C ARG A 114 -6.78 -2.73 -3.34
N ALA A 115 -7.00 -3.63 -2.38
CA ALA A 115 -7.99 -3.43 -1.33
C ALA A 115 -7.66 -2.19 -0.48
N PHE A 116 -6.39 -1.99 -0.16
CA PHE A 116 -5.92 -0.77 0.49
C PHE A 116 -6.17 0.48 -0.38
N ARG A 117 -5.75 0.46 -1.64
CA ARG A 117 -5.93 1.60 -2.58
C ARG A 117 -7.40 1.96 -2.85
N GLN A 118 -8.30 0.99 -2.70
CA GLN A 118 -9.74 1.18 -2.78
C GLN A 118 -10.35 1.73 -1.47
N GLY A 119 -9.56 1.90 -0.41
CA GLY A 119 -10.01 2.39 0.89
C GLY A 119 -10.76 1.37 1.73
N LYS A 120 -10.64 0.06 1.44
CA LYS A 120 -11.36 -0.99 2.19
C LYS A 120 -10.93 -1.11 3.65
N PHE A 121 -9.72 -0.65 3.98
CA PHE A 121 -9.18 -0.63 5.34
C PHE A 121 -9.36 0.73 6.03
N GLY A 122 -10.25 1.59 5.52
CA GLY A 122 -10.47 2.93 6.04
C GLY A 122 -9.43 3.96 5.58
N LYS A 123 -9.36 5.10 6.28
CA LYS A 123 -8.43 6.18 5.98
C LYS A 123 -7.12 5.95 6.74
N LEU A 124 -6.02 5.84 6.00
CA LEU A 124 -4.68 5.66 6.56
C LEU A 124 -3.77 6.80 6.08
N THR A 125 -3.12 7.48 7.01
CA THR A 125 -2.06 8.45 6.69
C THR A 125 -0.71 7.77 6.81
N LEU A 126 0.08 7.76 5.73
CA LEU A 126 1.39 7.10 5.73
C LEU A 126 2.49 7.99 6.32
N ASP A 127 2.33 9.30 6.26
CA ASP A 127 3.34 10.26 6.72
C ASP A 127 3.11 10.72 8.15
N ASP A 128 4.20 10.85 8.89
CA ASP A 128 4.18 11.38 10.24
C ASP A 128 3.92 12.89 10.19
N VAL A 129 2.78 13.29 10.74
CA VAL A 129 2.34 14.69 10.85
C VAL A 129 2.89 15.40 12.10
N THR A 130 3.92 14.84 12.74
CA THR A 130 4.44 15.34 14.03
C THR A 130 5.16 16.69 13.97
N TRP A 131 5.32 17.29 12.79
CA TRP A 131 5.98 18.59 12.56
C TRP A 131 5.38 19.76 13.36
N GLU A 132 4.09 19.73 13.75
CA GLU A 132 3.46 20.78 14.57
C GLU A 132 3.85 20.73 16.06
N LYS A 133 4.25 19.56 16.58
CA LYS A 133 4.58 19.41 18.02
C LYS A 133 5.94 20.05 18.38
N GLU A 134 6.86 20.14 17.43
CA GLU A 134 8.17 20.77 17.63
C GLU A 134 8.13 22.28 17.42
N SER A 135 7.41 22.75 16.40
CA SER A 135 7.29 24.18 16.08
C SER A 135 6.48 24.97 17.14
N THR A 136 5.58 24.32 17.86
CA THR A 136 4.88 24.91 19.02
C THR A 136 5.77 25.01 20.26
N ARG A 137 6.69 24.05 20.48
CA ARG A 137 7.68 24.07 21.58
C ARG A 137 8.78 25.11 21.38
N VAL A 138 9.15 25.40 20.14
CA VAL A 138 10.14 26.43 19.80
C VAL A 138 9.55 27.84 19.91
N ARG A 139 8.23 28.02 19.73
CA ARG A 139 7.53 29.31 19.93
C ARG A 139 7.14 29.60 21.38
N ALA A 140 7.15 28.60 22.25
CA ALA A 140 6.88 28.73 23.68
C ALA A 140 8.16 28.86 24.54
N ARG A 141 9.31 29.15 23.90
CA ARG A 141 10.60 29.47 24.53
C ARG A 141 11.06 30.86 24.12
#